data_AF-A0A8C3CUL7-F1
#
_entry.id   AF-A0A8C3CUL7-F1
#
_cell.length_a   1.000
_cell.length_b   1.000
_cell.length_c   1.000
_cell.angle_alpha   90.00
_cell.angle_beta   90.00
_cell.angle_gamma   90.00
#
_symmetry.space_group_name_H-M   'P 1'
#
loop_
_entity.id
_entity.type
_entity.pdbx_description
1 polymer ?
#
loop_
_entity_poly.entity_id
_entity_poly.type
_entity_poly.pdbx_seq_one_letter_code
_entity_poly.pdbx_strand_id
1 'polypeptide(L)'
;MSLEKFEKSPREIFHPEIQKDLLVLEEQEGSVNFKFGVLYAKDGQLTDDEMFSNETGSESFQRFLHLLGDTITLKGWTGYRGGLDTKNDTTGTCSIYTVYQGHEIMFHVSTMLPYSRENKQQVERKRHIGNDIVTIVFQEGEESSPAFKPSMIRSHFTHIFALVRYNKQNDSYRLKIFSEESVPLFGPPLPSPPVFTNHQEFRDFVLVKLINGEKATLETPTFSQKRQRTLDMLIRSLYQDLMPDLHKNMLNRRSFSDVLPESPKSTRKKEEARQAEFVRLGQALKLKTTVKGDTPATLATTSFCKKEPWESQSFCSNFPHEVVCADSWGQSLLVSPDAGILLIDDGQPSVQVFDKTLQIKQMHVLEALDLLIARTDKGKDSRLLVFRLSAVQKDIETKQMIRSKYDCRENKLERTKGASSFLGKLETAE
;
A
#
# COMPACT_ATOMS: atom_id res chain seq x y z
N MET A 1 5.44 20.49 -13.70
CA MET A 1 6.67 21.21 -13.27
C MET A 1 7.46 21.56 -14.51
N SER A 2 7.85 22.82 -14.64
CA SER A 2 8.81 23.28 -15.64
C SER A 2 10.12 22.52 -15.43
N LEU A 3 10.52 21.70 -16.39
CA LEU A 3 11.89 21.16 -16.49
C LEU A 3 12.81 22.35 -16.75
N GLU A 4 13.23 23.02 -15.67
CA GLU A 4 14.32 23.98 -15.74
C GLU A 4 15.51 23.28 -16.40
N LYS A 5 16.05 23.91 -17.44
CA LYS A 5 17.21 23.42 -18.16
C LYS A 5 18.33 23.17 -17.15
N PHE A 6 18.74 21.91 -16.98
CA PHE A 6 19.95 21.57 -16.25
C PHE A 6 21.14 22.16 -17.02
N GLU A 7 21.55 23.38 -16.68
CA GLU A 7 22.67 24.10 -17.31
C GLU A 7 24.05 23.48 -16.98
N LYS A 8 24.10 22.47 -16.10
CA LYS A 8 25.32 21.81 -15.66
C LYS A 8 25.25 20.32 -15.99
N SER A 9 26.31 19.78 -16.57
CA SER A 9 26.45 18.33 -16.77
C SER A 9 26.33 17.60 -15.43
N PRO A 10 25.72 16.40 -15.41
CA PRO A 10 25.69 15.56 -14.21
C PRO A 10 27.10 15.38 -13.65
N ARG A 11 27.26 15.54 -12.34
CA ARG A 11 28.54 15.30 -11.65
C ARG A 11 28.54 13.89 -11.09
N GLU A 12 29.64 13.20 -11.31
CA GLU A 12 29.85 11.85 -10.79
C GLU A 12 30.25 11.90 -9.31
N ILE A 13 29.66 11.03 -8.49
CA ILE A 13 30.03 10.82 -7.10
C ILE A 13 30.95 9.61 -7.02
N PHE A 14 32.20 9.84 -6.62
CA PHE A 14 33.24 8.83 -6.64
C PHE A 14 33.38 8.03 -5.33
N HIS A 15 32.61 8.37 -4.30
CA HIS A 15 32.73 7.77 -2.99
C HIS A 15 31.93 6.46 -2.93
N PRO A 16 32.57 5.27 -2.78
CA PRO A 16 31.88 3.99 -2.90
C PRO A 16 30.81 3.77 -1.82
N GLU A 17 30.98 4.34 -0.62
CA GLU A 17 29.99 4.21 0.48
C GLU A 17 28.61 4.78 0.14
N ILE A 18 28.48 5.60 -0.90
CA ILE A 18 27.17 6.04 -1.40
C ILE A 18 26.23 4.86 -1.67
N GLN A 19 26.76 3.71 -2.13
CA GLN A 19 25.97 2.51 -2.38
C GLN A 19 25.29 2.00 -1.11
N LYS A 20 25.98 2.07 0.03
CA LYS A 20 25.45 1.64 1.32
C LYS A 20 24.41 2.63 1.83
N ASP A 21 24.68 3.93 1.72
CA ASP A 21 23.78 4.96 2.20
C ASP A 21 22.49 5.03 1.35
N LEU A 22 22.60 4.88 0.03
CA LEU A 22 21.45 4.76 -0.86
C LEU A 22 20.61 3.51 -0.57
N LEU A 23 21.26 2.37 -0.31
CA LEU A 23 20.55 1.15 0.07
C LEU A 23 19.77 1.35 1.38
N VAL A 24 20.36 2.01 2.38
CA VAL A 24 19.65 2.33 3.63
C VAL A 24 18.48 3.27 3.38
N LEU A 25 18.62 4.27 2.51
CA LEU A 25 17.53 5.18 2.15
C LEU A 25 16.38 4.44 1.45
N GLU A 26 16.69 3.51 0.54
CA GLU A 26 15.69 2.70 -0.16
C GLU A 26 14.98 1.72 0.79
N GLU A 27 15.73 1.06 1.67
CA GLU A 27 15.18 0.20 2.73
C GLU A 27 14.24 0.97 3.68
N GLN A 28 14.53 2.24 3.97
CA GLN A 28 13.67 3.08 4.80
C GLN A 28 12.35 3.47 4.12
N GLU A 29 12.33 3.58 2.78
CA GLU A 29 11.10 3.84 2.03
C GLU A 29 10.17 2.61 1.99
N GLY A 30 10.75 1.41 1.97
CA GLY A 30 10.05 0.14 2.10
C GLY A 30 9.81 -0.23 3.56
N SER A 31 8.82 0.37 4.24
CA SER A 31 8.50 0.00 5.63
C SER A 31 8.21 -1.50 5.73
N VAL A 32 9.16 -2.24 6.32
CA VAL A 32 9.04 -3.69 6.55
C VAL A 32 8.27 -3.99 7.83
N ASN A 33 8.16 -3.02 8.74
CA ASN A 33 7.58 -3.23 10.06
C ASN A 33 6.30 -2.40 10.22
N PHE A 34 5.30 -3.00 10.85
CA PHE A 34 3.99 -2.40 11.06
C PHE A 34 3.62 -2.40 12.53
N LYS A 35 2.82 -1.41 12.91
CA LYS A 35 2.22 -1.33 14.23
C LYS A 35 0.73 -1.04 14.10
N PHE A 36 -0.09 -1.86 14.74
CA PHE A 36 -1.54 -1.74 14.64
C PHE A 36 -2.16 -1.63 16.02
N GLY A 37 -3.08 -0.68 16.17
CA GLY A 37 -3.89 -0.56 17.38
C GLY A 37 -4.86 -1.73 17.47
N VAL A 38 -5.11 -2.24 18.68
CA VAL A 38 -6.20 -3.19 18.95
C VAL A 38 -7.01 -2.65 20.12
N LEU A 39 -8.21 -2.17 19.83
CA LEU A 39 -9.14 -1.62 20.80
C LEU A 39 -10.27 -2.61 21.08
N TYR A 40 -10.47 -2.92 22.36
CA TYR A 40 -11.59 -3.73 22.81
C TYR A 40 -12.79 -2.85 23.18
N ALA A 41 -13.93 -3.10 22.54
CA ALA A 41 -15.20 -2.40 22.78
C ALA A 41 -16.25 -3.38 23.29
N LYS A 42 -16.67 -3.20 24.55
CA LYS A 42 -17.76 -3.99 25.15
C LYS A 42 -19.10 -3.60 24.54
N ASP A 43 -20.08 -4.50 24.66
CA ASP A 43 -21.44 -4.22 24.20
C ASP A 43 -22.00 -2.97 24.88
N GLY A 44 -22.65 -2.12 24.08
CA GLY A 44 -23.22 -0.84 24.53
C GLY A 44 -22.25 0.33 24.73
N GLN A 45 -20.92 0.14 24.62
CA GLN A 45 -19.97 1.27 24.72
C GLN A 45 -20.02 2.15 23.47
N LEU A 46 -20.04 3.48 23.68
CA LEU A 46 -20.21 4.46 22.58
C LEU A 46 -19.14 5.56 22.58
N THR A 47 -18.29 5.62 23.61
CA THR A 47 -17.26 6.67 23.75
C THR A 47 -15.86 6.07 23.79
N ASP A 48 -14.87 6.84 23.32
CA ASP A 48 -13.46 6.46 23.40
C ASP A 48 -13.02 6.21 24.84
N ASP A 49 -13.39 7.09 25.78
CA ASP A 49 -13.03 6.96 27.19
C ASP A 49 -13.50 5.63 27.81
N GLU A 50 -14.72 5.17 27.48
CA GLU A 50 -15.24 3.87 27.93
C GLU A 50 -14.42 2.70 27.37
N MET A 51 -14.13 2.73 26.06
CA MET A 51 -13.39 1.66 25.39
C MET A 51 -11.94 1.57 25.88
N PHE A 52 -11.26 2.71 26.02
CA PHE A 52 -9.88 2.77 26.52
C PHE A 52 -9.78 2.44 28.02
N SER A 53 -10.86 2.54 28.79
CA SER A 53 -10.88 2.18 30.21
C SER A 53 -11.07 0.68 30.48
N ASN A 54 -11.25 -0.15 29.45
CA ASN A 54 -11.37 -1.59 29.62
C ASN A 54 -10.05 -2.21 30.11
N GLU A 55 -10.03 -2.71 31.35
CA GLU A 55 -8.85 -3.38 31.92
C GLU A 55 -8.68 -4.81 31.38
N THR A 56 -9.79 -5.51 31.15
CA THR A 56 -9.81 -6.90 30.67
C THR A 56 -10.74 -7.05 29.47
N GLY A 57 -10.43 -8.01 28.61
CA GLY A 57 -11.30 -8.44 27.52
C GLY A 57 -11.91 -9.81 27.75
N SER A 58 -12.89 -10.18 26.94
CA SER A 58 -13.56 -11.49 27.04
C SER A 58 -12.75 -12.65 26.48
N GLU A 59 -13.22 -13.87 26.70
CA GLU A 59 -12.66 -15.08 26.09
C GLU A 59 -12.60 -15.00 24.55
N SER A 60 -13.63 -14.44 23.92
CA SER A 60 -13.67 -14.27 22.46
C SER A 60 -12.62 -13.27 21.97
N PHE A 61 -12.39 -12.21 22.76
CA PHE A 61 -11.30 -11.27 22.48
C PHE A 61 -9.93 -11.93 22.66
N GLN A 62 -9.72 -12.70 23.74
CA GLN A 62 -8.47 -13.43 23.94
C GLN A 62 -8.20 -14.45 22.83
N ARG A 63 -9.22 -15.18 22.37
CA ARG A 63 -9.12 -16.07 21.20
C ARG A 63 -8.70 -15.32 19.94
N PHE A 64 -9.27 -14.14 19.72
CA PHE A 64 -8.89 -13.28 18.60
C PHE A 64 -7.44 -12.78 18.71
N LEU A 65 -6.96 -12.40 19.90
CA LEU A 65 -5.57 -11.99 20.10
C LEU A 65 -4.59 -13.13 19.78
N HIS A 66 -4.87 -14.35 20.26
CA HIS A 66 -4.06 -15.53 19.94
C HIS A 66 -4.10 -15.90 18.45
N LEU A 67 -5.19 -15.56 17.76
CA LEU A 67 -5.27 -15.74 16.31
C LEU A 67 -4.36 -14.75 15.57
N LEU A 68 -4.27 -13.49 16.03
CA LEU A 68 -3.43 -12.49 15.39
C LEU A 68 -1.93 -12.81 15.48
N GLY A 69 -1.46 -13.27 16.64
CA GLY A 69 -0.05 -13.56 16.86
C GLY A 69 0.25 -14.13 18.24
N ASP A 70 1.54 -14.19 18.55
CA ASP A 70 2.06 -14.75 19.78
C ASP A 70 2.14 -13.68 20.88
N THR A 71 1.84 -14.08 22.11
CA THR A 71 2.06 -13.24 23.29
C THR A 71 3.54 -13.21 23.63
N ILE A 72 4.17 -12.03 23.56
CA ILE A 72 5.58 -11.82 23.88
C ILE A 72 5.75 -11.06 25.20
N THR A 73 6.84 -11.30 25.92
CA THR A 73 7.27 -10.45 27.04
C THR A 73 8.04 -9.25 26.50
N LEU A 74 7.65 -8.04 26.90
CA LEU A 74 8.27 -6.81 26.41
C LEU A 74 9.66 -6.58 26.99
N LYS A 75 9.86 -6.92 28.27
CA LYS A 75 11.15 -6.78 28.93
C LYS A 75 12.21 -7.66 28.28
N GLY A 76 13.25 -7.03 27.75
CA GLY A 76 14.32 -7.73 27.03
C GLY A 76 13.96 -8.14 25.60
N TRP A 77 12.82 -7.71 25.06
CA TRP A 77 12.45 -7.98 23.67
C TRP A 77 13.45 -7.33 22.70
N THR A 78 13.94 -8.13 21.75
CA THR A 78 14.96 -7.71 20.76
C THR A 78 14.39 -7.47 19.35
N GLY A 79 13.16 -7.89 19.08
CA GLY A 79 12.50 -7.68 17.79
C GLY A 79 11.93 -6.26 17.64
N TYR A 80 11.18 -6.04 16.56
CA TYR A 80 10.47 -4.77 16.38
C TYR A 80 9.53 -4.51 17.57
N ARG A 81 9.65 -3.32 18.17
CA ARG A 81 8.96 -2.96 19.43
C ARG A 81 7.76 -2.03 19.26
N GLY A 82 7.49 -1.53 18.05
CA GLY A 82 6.33 -0.63 17.79
C GLY A 82 6.31 0.70 18.56
N GLY A 83 7.35 1.03 19.34
CA GLY A 83 7.36 2.17 20.25
C GLY A 83 6.99 1.82 21.70
N LEU A 84 6.79 0.54 22.02
CA LEU A 84 6.63 0.04 23.38
C LEU A 84 7.97 0.02 24.14
N ASP A 85 7.88 0.12 25.46
CA ASP A 85 9.01 0.03 26.38
C ASP A 85 9.43 -1.44 26.58
N THR A 86 10.71 -1.71 26.36
CA THR A 86 11.31 -3.04 26.52
C THR A 86 12.28 -3.13 27.70
N LYS A 87 12.35 -2.08 28.54
CA LYS A 87 13.32 -1.97 29.63
C LYS A 87 12.67 -1.88 31.00
N ASN A 88 11.67 -1.01 31.17
CA ASN A 88 11.16 -0.59 32.48
C ASN A 88 9.67 -0.91 32.68
N ASP A 89 9.07 -1.72 31.80
CA ASP A 89 7.66 -2.15 31.86
C ASP A 89 6.65 -0.98 31.87
N THR A 90 7.03 0.21 31.37
CA THR A 90 6.16 1.40 31.43
C THR A 90 5.00 1.37 30.45
N THR A 91 5.02 0.46 29.47
CA THR A 91 3.95 0.25 28.49
C THR A 91 3.33 -1.14 28.61
N GLY A 92 3.34 -1.70 29.82
CA GLY A 92 2.87 -3.07 30.09
C GLY A 92 4.02 -4.08 30.05
N THR A 93 3.71 -5.32 30.40
CA THR A 93 4.70 -6.41 30.52
C THR A 93 4.70 -7.35 29.31
N CYS A 94 3.61 -7.37 28.55
CA CYS A 94 3.43 -8.24 27.38
C CYS A 94 2.66 -7.52 26.28
N SER A 95 2.77 -8.05 25.06
CA SER A 95 1.99 -7.63 23.91
C SER A 95 1.79 -8.79 22.93
N ILE A 96 1.01 -8.58 21.88
CA ILE A 96 0.88 -9.52 20.75
C ILE A 96 1.82 -9.10 19.62
N TYR A 97 2.53 -10.06 19.07
CA TYR A 97 3.47 -9.88 17.97
C TYR A 97 3.38 -11.02 16.97
N THR A 98 3.61 -10.74 15.69
CA THR A 98 3.76 -11.77 14.67
C THR A 98 4.74 -11.33 13.59
N VAL A 99 5.36 -12.30 12.92
CA VAL A 99 5.99 -12.09 11.62
C VAL A 99 5.07 -12.64 10.54
N TYR A 100 4.79 -11.86 9.50
CA TYR A 100 3.94 -12.27 8.39
C TYR A 100 4.55 -11.85 7.05
N GLN A 101 4.88 -12.81 6.18
CA GLN A 101 5.50 -12.57 4.87
C GLN A 101 6.75 -11.67 4.93
N GLY A 102 7.59 -11.86 5.96
CA GLY A 102 8.79 -11.05 6.20
C GLY A 102 8.54 -9.72 6.92
N HIS A 103 7.29 -9.36 7.21
CA HIS A 103 6.94 -8.16 7.96
C HIS A 103 6.80 -8.43 9.44
N GLU A 104 7.51 -7.67 10.28
CA GLU A 104 7.29 -7.70 11.73
C GLU A 104 6.10 -6.81 12.10
N ILE A 105 5.14 -7.35 12.87
CA ILE A 105 3.93 -6.65 13.24
C ILE A 105 3.81 -6.63 14.77
N MET A 106 3.81 -5.42 15.34
CA MET A 106 3.54 -5.20 16.76
C MET A 106 2.11 -4.71 16.95
N PHE A 107 1.34 -5.35 17.84
CA PHE A 107 0.01 -4.88 18.17
C PHE A 107 0.02 -4.04 19.44
N HIS A 108 -0.63 -2.88 19.42
CA HIS A 108 -0.88 -2.08 20.62
C HIS A 108 -2.24 -2.46 21.20
N VAL A 109 -2.26 -3.45 22.08
CA VAL A 109 -3.51 -4.00 22.64
C VAL A 109 -3.98 -3.17 23.83
N SER A 110 -5.19 -2.59 23.74
CA SER A 110 -5.70 -1.66 24.74
C SER A 110 -5.72 -2.23 26.16
N THR A 111 -6.05 -3.51 26.31
CA THR A 111 -6.11 -4.19 27.61
C THR A 111 -4.75 -4.65 28.14
N MET A 112 -3.70 -4.66 27.31
CA MET A 112 -2.32 -5.01 27.72
C MET A 112 -1.47 -3.77 28.04
N LEU A 113 -1.91 -2.59 27.60
CA LEU A 113 -1.31 -1.31 27.99
C LEU A 113 -1.71 -0.93 29.43
N PRO A 114 -0.89 -0.18 30.17
CA PRO A 114 -1.18 0.20 31.55
C PRO A 114 -2.49 0.97 31.68
N TYR A 115 -3.21 0.72 32.77
CA TYR A 115 -4.43 1.42 33.15
C TYR A 115 -4.15 2.33 34.34
N SER A 116 -4.71 3.55 34.35
CA SER A 116 -4.69 4.44 35.51
C SER A 116 -6.11 4.88 35.85
N ARG A 117 -6.57 4.59 37.08
CA ARG A 117 -7.92 4.97 37.55
C ARG A 117 -8.08 6.48 37.65
N GLU A 118 -7.00 7.18 37.95
CA GLU A 118 -6.92 8.62 38.13
C GLU A 118 -7.03 9.34 36.78
N ASN A 119 -6.61 8.67 35.69
CA ASN A 119 -6.61 9.22 34.35
C ASN A 119 -7.81 8.72 33.54
N LYS A 120 -8.98 9.35 33.69
CA LYS A 120 -10.20 9.00 32.93
C LYS A 120 -10.00 8.98 31.40
N GLN A 121 -9.08 9.79 30.88
CA GLN A 121 -8.77 9.86 29.45
C GLN A 121 -7.83 8.74 28.98
N GLN A 122 -7.22 7.98 29.89
CA GLN A 122 -6.26 6.91 29.58
C GLN A 122 -5.20 7.36 28.57
N VAL A 123 -4.59 8.52 28.83
CA VAL A 123 -3.69 9.22 27.88
C VAL A 123 -2.58 8.31 27.36
N GLU A 124 -1.96 7.47 28.19
CA GLU A 124 -0.90 6.57 27.72
C GLU A 124 -1.43 5.51 26.72
N ARG A 125 -2.63 4.98 26.93
CA ARG A 125 -3.26 4.05 25.97
C ARG A 125 -3.57 4.75 24.65
N LYS A 126 -4.16 5.96 24.73
CA LYS A 126 -4.44 6.80 23.56
C LYS A 126 -3.18 7.26 22.85
N ARG A 127 -2.06 7.46 23.56
CA ARG A 127 -0.78 7.84 22.98
C ARG A 127 -0.19 6.74 22.09
N HIS A 128 -0.40 5.47 22.41
CA HIS A 128 0.04 4.38 21.55
C HIS A 128 -0.97 4.15 20.41
N ILE A 129 -2.19 3.72 20.76
CA ILE A 129 -3.22 3.32 19.80
C ILE A 129 -3.70 4.50 18.95
N GLY A 130 -3.91 5.66 19.57
CA GLY A 130 -4.34 6.86 18.86
C GLY A 130 -3.28 7.45 17.94
N ASN A 131 -2.03 6.98 17.98
CA ASN A 131 -0.98 7.34 17.03
C ASN A 131 -0.72 6.24 15.97
N ASP A 132 -1.50 5.17 15.98
CA ASP A 132 -1.45 4.14 14.94
C ASP A 132 -2.34 4.53 13.76
N ILE A 133 -1.83 4.28 12.56
CA ILE A 133 -2.53 4.60 11.30
C ILE A 133 -3.76 3.71 11.14
N VAL A 134 -3.60 2.44 11.48
CA VAL A 134 -4.64 1.42 11.39
C VAL A 134 -4.95 0.87 12.78
N THR A 135 -6.23 0.86 13.16
CA THR A 135 -6.70 0.31 14.43
C THR A 135 -7.77 -0.75 14.20
N ILE A 136 -7.55 -1.94 14.74
CA ILE A 136 -8.56 -2.98 14.86
C ILE A 136 -9.47 -2.64 16.04
N VAL A 137 -10.78 -2.67 15.85
CA VAL A 137 -11.76 -2.57 16.91
C VAL A 137 -12.46 -3.91 17.04
N PHE A 138 -12.20 -4.63 18.14
CA PHE A 138 -12.95 -5.84 18.45
C PHE A 138 -14.20 -5.44 19.23
N GLN A 139 -15.35 -5.54 18.58
CA GLN A 139 -16.63 -5.14 19.14
C GLN A 139 -17.42 -6.35 19.62
N GLU A 140 -17.87 -6.30 20.87
CA GLU A 140 -18.87 -7.20 21.42
C GLU A 140 -20.30 -6.73 21.16
N GLY A 141 -21.23 -7.67 21.33
CA GLY A 141 -22.65 -7.47 21.08
C GLY A 141 -23.13 -8.17 19.82
N GLU A 142 -24.44 -8.11 19.60
CA GLU A 142 -25.10 -8.71 18.44
C GLU A 142 -25.10 -7.74 17.24
N GLU A 143 -25.53 -8.21 16.07
CA GLU A 143 -25.69 -7.33 14.90
C GLU A 143 -26.66 -6.18 15.12
N SER A 144 -27.66 -6.39 15.98
CA SER A 144 -28.63 -5.39 16.43
C SER A 144 -28.04 -4.33 17.37
N SER A 145 -26.90 -4.59 18.02
CA SER A 145 -26.25 -3.63 18.92
C SER A 145 -25.71 -2.41 18.13
N PRO A 146 -25.71 -1.20 18.75
CA PRO A 146 -25.16 0.00 18.13
C PRO A 146 -23.78 -0.24 17.52
N ALA A 147 -23.64 0.02 16.23
CA ALA A 147 -22.38 -0.18 15.52
C ALA A 147 -21.35 0.88 15.91
N PHE A 148 -20.09 0.45 16.09
CA PHE A 148 -18.95 1.35 16.18
C PHE A 148 -18.95 2.30 14.98
N LYS A 149 -18.69 3.58 15.23
CA LYS A 149 -18.47 4.60 14.21
C LYS A 149 -17.08 5.21 14.41
N PRO A 150 -16.30 5.45 13.33
CA PRO A 150 -15.00 6.11 13.44
C PRO A 150 -15.02 7.41 14.25
N SER A 151 -16.12 8.18 14.16
CA SER A 151 -16.32 9.43 14.93
C SER A 151 -16.33 9.25 16.45
N MET A 152 -16.45 8.02 16.96
CA MET A 152 -16.38 7.71 18.39
C MET A 152 -14.95 7.80 18.93
N ILE A 153 -13.93 7.66 18.07
CA ILE A 153 -12.52 7.75 18.44
C ILE A 153 -11.94 9.07 17.96
N ARG A 154 -11.41 9.88 18.88
CA ARG A 154 -10.74 11.13 18.55
C ARG A 154 -9.25 10.88 18.30
N SER A 155 -8.88 10.67 17.05
CA SER A 155 -7.48 10.61 16.61
C SER A 155 -7.27 11.39 15.32
N HIS A 156 -6.12 12.06 15.20
CA HIS A 156 -5.64 12.67 13.95
C HIS A 156 -4.71 11.76 13.14
N PHE A 157 -4.33 10.60 13.70
CA PHE A 157 -3.39 9.68 13.08
C PHE A 157 -4.08 8.41 12.57
N THR A 158 -5.18 7.99 13.17
CA THR A 158 -5.90 6.79 12.75
C THR A 158 -6.76 7.11 11.53
N HIS A 159 -6.37 6.57 10.38
CA HIS A 159 -7.07 6.77 9.11
C HIS A 159 -7.91 5.55 8.72
N ILE A 160 -7.65 4.38 9.32
CA ILE A 160 -8.37 3.14 9.02
C ILE A 160 -8.78 2.44 10.31
N PHE A 161 -10.05 2.02 10.36
CA PHE A 161 -10.60 1.15 11.39
C PHE A 161 -11.03 -0.19 10.80
N ALA A 162 -10.53 -1.29 11.37
CA ALA A 162 -10.98 -2.64 11.06
C ALA A 162 -11.89 -3.15 12.19
N LEU A 163 -13.19 -3.09 11.99
CA LEU A 163 -14.18 -3.55 12.95
C LEU A 163 -14.38 -5.05 12.83
N VAL A 164 -14.01 -5.79 13.87
CA VAL A 164 -14.12 -7.23 13.97
C VAL A 164 -15.21 -7.58 14.99
N ARG A 165 -16.14 -8.44 14.58
CA ARG A 165 -17.12 -9.07 15.48
C ARG A 165 -17.01 -10.58 15.37
N TYR A 166 -17.08 -11.27 16.50
CA TYR A 166 -17.08 -12.73 16.55
C TYR A 166 -18.49 -13.24 16.86
N ASN A 167 -19.02 -14.09 15.99
CA ASN A 167 -20.30 -14.74 16.18
C ASN A 167 -20.09 -16.15 16.77
N LYS A 168 -20.52 -16.31 18.02
CA LYS A 168 -20.40 -17.58 18.77
C LYS A 168 -21.28 -18.70 18.23
N GLN A 169 -22.40 -18.38 17.57
CA GLN A 169 -23.38 -19.38 17.13
C GLN A 169 -22.88 -20.20 15.94
N ASN A 170 -22.13 -19.56 15.05
CA ASN A 170 -21.61 -20.16 13.82
C ASN A 170 -20.07 -20.17 13.77
N ASP A 171 -19.42 -19.88 14.89
CA ASP A 171 -17.95 -19.81 15.04
C ASP A 171 -17.27 -18.99 13.92
N SER A 172 -17.81 -17.81 13.59
CA SER A 172 -17.33 -17.00 12.47
C SER A 172 -16.92 -15.59 12.88
N TYR A 173 -16.02 -14.98 12.11
CA TYR A 173 -15.65 -13.58 12.22
C TYR A 173 -16.31 -12.76 11.12
N ARG A 174 -16.84 -11.60 11.47
CA ARG A 174 -17.32 -10.58 10.52
C ARG A 174 -16.39 -9.38 10.56
N LEU A 175 -15.98 -8.90 9.39
CA LEU A 175 -15.09 -7.77 9.23
C LEU A 175 -15.82 -6.60 8.55
N LYS A 176 -15.64 -5.39 9.06
CA LYS A 176 -15.99 -4.16 8.34
C LYS A 176 -14.79 -3.22 8.35
N ILE A 177 -14.52 -2.58 7.22
CA ILE A 177 -13.42 -1.61 7.10
C ILE A 177 -14.03 -0.22 6.98
N PHE A 178 -13.53 0.70 7.77
CA PHE A 178 -13.74 2.13 7.60
C PHE A 178 -12.40 2.76 7.26
N SER A 179 -12.36 3.60 6.24
CA SER A 179 -11.17 4.38 5.90
C SER A 179 -11.57 5.84 5.72
N GLU A 180 -10.63 6.75 5.98
CA GLU A 180 -10.78 8.12 5.53
C GLU A 180 -10.92 8.17 4.02
N GLU A 181 -11.69 9.15 3.56
CA GLU A 181 -12.01 9.35 2.15
C GLU A 181 -10.79 9.69 1.29
N SER A 182 -9.73 10.22 1.91
CA SER A 182 -8.47 10.55 1.23
C SER A 182 -7.62 9.31 0.94
N VAL A 183 -7.87 8.19 1.63
CA VAL A 183 -7.10 6.96 1.51
C VAL A 183 -7.51 6.23 0.23
N PRO A 184 -6.56 5.91 -0.68
CA PRO A 184 -6.84 5.11 -1.86
C PRO A 184 -7.43 3.74 -1.50
N LEU A 185 -8.12 3.11 -2.45
CA LEU A 185 -8.61 1.74 -2.27
C LEU A 185 -7.43 0.78 -2.10
N PHE A 186 -7.57 -0.17 -1.18
CA PHE A 186 -6.54 -1.16 -0.87
C PHE A 186 -7.13 -2.57 -0.77
N GLY A 187 -6.41 -3.55 -1.32
CA GLY A 187 -6.83 -4.95 -1.33
C GLY A 187 -6.46 -5.70 -0.04
N PRO A 188 -6.90 -6.96 0.09
CA PRO A 188 -7.86 -7.66 -0.78
C PRO A 188 -9.29 -7.09 -0.65
N PRO A 189 -10.17 -7.21 -1.66
CA PRO A 189 -11.58 -6.83 -1.54
C PRO A 189 -12.27 -7.66 -0.44
N LEU A 190 -13.26 -7.07 0.24
CA LEU A 190 -14.03 -7.81 1.23
C LEU A 190 -14.90 -8.88 0.54
N PRO A 191 -15.04 -10.09 1.12
CA PRO A 191 -16.00 -11.05 0.61
C PRO A 191 -17.43 -10.54 0.79
N SER A 192 -18.35 -11.06 -0.01
CA SER A 192 -19.79 -10.75 0.10
C SER A 192 -20.56 -12.06 0.38
N PRO A 193 -21.07 -12.26 1.61
CA PRO A 193 -21.01 -11.36 2.77
C PRO A 193 -19.60 -11.30 3.42
N PRO A 194 -19.26 -10.25 4.20
CA PRO A 194 -17.93 -10.06 4.78
C PRO A 194 -17.72 -10.91 6.05
N VAL A 195 -17.94 -12.22 5.92
CA VAL A 195 -17.94 -13.22 7.00
C VAL A 195 -16.94 -14.33 6.67
N PHE A 196 -16.18 -14.74 7.68
CA PHE A 196 -15.13 -15.75 7.57
C PHE A 196 -15.41 -16.87 8.58
N THR A 197 -15.57 -18.09 8.08
CA THR A 197 -15.73 -19.30 8.91
C THR A 197 -14.40 -20.00 9.16
N ASN A 198 -13.43 -19.87 8.25
CA ASN A 198 -12.07 -20.32 8.48
C ASN A 198 -11.26 -19.24 9.20
N HIS A 199 -10.82 -19.51 10.43
CA HIS A 199 -10.12 -18.53 11.26
C HIS A 199 -8.73 -18.20 10.73
N GLN A 200 -8.01 -19.13 10.12
CA GLN A 200 -6.69 -18.83 9.56
C GLN A 200 -6.77 -18.04 8.27
N GLU A 201 -7.77 -18.32 7.43
CA GLU A 201 -8.05 -17.48 6.26
C GLU A 201 -8.40 -16.05 6.69
N PHE A 202 -9.23 -15.91 7.74
CA PHE A 202 -9.53 -14.60 8.32
C PHE A 202 -8.28 -13.88 8.83
N ARG A 203 -7.40 -14.57 9.55
CA ARG A 203 -6.14 -14.02 10.04
C ARG A 203 -5.30 -13.48 8.90
N ASP A 204 -5.05 -14.29 7.88
CA ASP A 204 -4.21 -13.91 6.74
C ASP A 204 -4.85 -12.75 5.97
N PHE A 205 -6.17 -12.80 5.75
CA PHE A 205 -6.92 -11.72 5.13
C PHE A 205 -6.76 -10.41 5.90
N VAL A 206 -6.96 -10.42 7.22
CA VAL A 206 -6.86 -9.22 8.06
C VAL A 206 -5.44 -8.67 8.00
N LEU A 207 -4.40 -9.48 8.21
CA LEU A 207 -3.02 -8.98 8.19
C LEU A 207 -2.65 -8.33 6.85
N VAL A 208 -2.97 -8.97 5.73
CA VAL A 208 -2.74 -8.39 4.39
C VAL A 208 -3.54 -7.10 4.22
N LYS A 209 -4.82 -7.10 4.62
CA LYS A 209 -5.71 -5.93 4.50
C LYS A 209 -5.20 -4.74 5.30
N LEU A 210 -4.69 -4.95 6.52
CA LEU A 210 -4.14 -3.88 7.37
C LEU A 210 -2.82 -3.35 6.83
N ILE A 211 -1.90 -4.22 6.38
CA ILE A 211 -0.64 -3.83 5.74
C ILE A 211 -0.90 -2.97 4.51
N ASN A 212 -1.79 -3.42 3.62
CA ASN A 212 -2.13 -2.68 2.41
C ASN A 212 -2.84 -1.36 2.74
N GLY A 213 -3.69 -1.36 3.76
CA GLY A 213 -4.36 -0.15 4.25
C GLY A 213 -3.36 0.90 4.76
N GLU A 214 -2.38 0.49 5.57
CA GLU A 214 -1.34 1.39 6.03
C GLU A 214 -0.52 1.93 4.85
N LYS A 215 -0.08 1.06 3.93
CA LYS A 215 0.64 1.48 2.72
C LYS A 215 -0.16 2.48 1.88
N ALA A 216 -1.45 2.24 1.65
CA ALA A 216 -2.32 3.17 0.93
C ALA A 216 -2.46 4.51 1.66
N THR A 217 -2.51 4.52 2.99
CA THR A 217 -2.57 5.77 3.76
C THR A 217 -1.33 6.64 3.53
N LEU A 218 -0.18 6.03 3.27
CA LEU A 218 1.07 6.76 3.02
C LEU A 218 1.06 7.54 1.70
N GLU A 219 0.18 7.16 0.77
CA GLU A 219 -0.02 7.86 -0.51
C GLU A 219 -0.93 9.10 -0.38
N THR A 220 -1.64 9.23 0.74
CA THR A 220 -2.49 10.42 0.98
C THR A 220 -1.65 11.71 1.00
N PRO A 221 -2.23 12.87 0.65
CA PRO A 221 -1.48 14.13 0.56
C PRO A 221 -0.75 14.53 1.86
N THR A 222 -1.33 14.21 3.02
CA THR A 222 -0.77 14.56 4.33
C THR A 222 0.51 13.77 4.65
N PHE A 223 0.53 12.47 4.33
CA PHE A 223 1.68 11.60 4.55
C PHE A 223 2.71 11.70 3.43
N SER A 224 2.27 11.65 2.17
CA SER A 224 3.16 11.71 1.00
C SER A 224 3.98 12.99 0.96
N GLN A 225 3.40 14.16 1.27
CA GLN A 225 4.16 15.42 1.32
C GLN A 225 5.19 15.44 2.45
N LYS A 226 4.85 14.92 3.64
CA LYS A 226 5.79 14.83 4.77
C LYS A 226 6.94 13.89 4.43
N ARG A 227 6.63 12.72 3.87
CA ARG A 227 7.60 11.74 3.39
C ARG A 227 8.52 12.35 2.33
N GLN A 228 7.96 13.02 1.32
CA GLN A 228 8.75 13.66 0.26
C GLN A 228 9.71 14.72 0.82
N ARG A 229 9.29 15.52 1.81
CA ARG A 229 10.19 16.48 2.48
C ARG A 229 11.30 15.79 3.26
N THR A 230 11.00 14.71 3.97
CA THR A 230 12.02 13.93 4.69
C THR A 230 13.01 13.32 3.71
N LEU A 231 12.54 12.71 2.62
CA LEU A 231 13.37 12.12 1.58
C LEU A 231 14.26 13.18 0.91
N ASP A 232 13.70 14.34 0.53
CA ASP A 232 14.48 15.47 -0.02
C ASP A 232 15.55 15.96 0.96
N MET A 233 15.22 16.08 2.26
CA MET A 233 16.19 16.45 3.30
C MET A 233 17.32 15.41 3.43
N LEU A 234 16.98 14.11 3.45
CA LEU A 234 17.96 13.03 3.57
C LEU A 234 18.87 12.95 2.34
N ILE A 235 18.31 13.07 1.14
CA ILE A 235 19.08 13.12 -0.12
C ILE A 235 20.02 14.34 -0.13
N ARG A 236 19.55 15.50 0.33
CA ARG A 236 20.40 16.70 0.45
C ARG A 236 21.53 16.53 1.46
N SER A 237 21.26 15.91 2.60
CA SER A 237 22.29 15.59 3.60
C SER A 237 23.34 14.66 3.00
N LEU A 238 22.91 13.57 2.36
CA LEU A 238 23.80 12.62 1.69
C LEU A 238 24.66 13.32 0.63
N TYR A 239 24.07 14.19 -0.17
CA TYR A 239 24.81 14.99 -1.15
C TYR A 239 25.85 15.91 -0.48
N GLN A 240 25.52 16.59 0.62
CA GLN A 240 26.45 17.47 1.34
C GLN A 240 27.63 16.70 1.94
N ASP A 241 27.38 15.52 2.50
CA ASP A 241 28.40 14.68 3.13
C ASP A 241 29.38 14.10 2.09
N LEU A 242 28.88 13.75 0.90
CA LEU A 242 29.68 13.16 -0.17
C LEU A 242 30.33 14.17 -1.11
N MET A 243 29.91 15.44 -1.07
CA MET A 243 30.46 16.55 -1.87
C MET A 243 30.94 17.73 -1.00
N PRO A 244 31.81 17.52 0.00
CA PRO A 244 32.23 18.58 0.93
C PRO A 244 33.04 19.71 0.27
N ASP A 245 33.68 19.43 -0.87
CA ASP A 245 34.59 20.36 -1.56
C ASP A 245 33.90 21.51 -2.30
N LEU A 246 32.56 21.57 -2.30
CA LEU A 246 31.84 22.69 -2.90
C LEU A 246 31.86 23.96 -2.02
N HIS A 247 32.01 23.81 -0.69
CA HIS A 247 32.04 24.94 0.26
C HIS A 247 33.44 25.32 0.74
N LYS A 248 34.47 24.50 0.47
CA LYS A 248 35.87 24.80 0.78
C LYS A 248 36.64 25.17 -0.48
N ASN A 249 36.26 26.27 -1.10
CA ASN A 249 37.18 27.02 -1.96
C ASN A 249 37.06 28.49 -1.61
N MET A 250 37.97 28.95 -0.75
CA MET A 250 38.71 30.22 -0.89
C MET A 250 39.53 30.42 0.39
N LEU A 251 40.67 29.72 0.48
CA LEU A 251 41.95 30.14 1.10
C LEU A 251 42.67 28.95 1.76
N ASN A 252 43.88 28.67 1.24
CA ASN A 252 44.99 27.95 1.87
C ASN A 252 44.90 26.43 2.08
N ARG A 253 45.25 25.67 1.02
CA ARG A 253 46.33 24.67 1.04
C ARG A 253 46.48 24.07 -0.36
N ARG A 254 47.48 24.51 -1.14
CA ARG A 254 48.06 23.68 -2.19
C ARG A 254 49.40 23.18 -1.66
N SER A 255 49.51 21.87 -1.46
CA SER A 255 50.80 21.24 -1.22
C SER A 255 51.59 21.32 -2.52
N PHE A 256 52.91 21.52 -2.44
CA PHE A 256 53.79 21.60 -3.62
C PHE A 256 53.75 20.32 -4.51
N SER A 257 53.17 19.22 -4.01
CA SER A 257 52.88 18.00 -4.77
C SER A 257 51.79 18.15 -5.85
N ASP A 258 50.90 19.13 -5.72
CA ASP A 258 49.72 19.29 -6.61
C ASP A 258 50.03 20.10 -7.89
N VAL A 259 51.28 20.51 -8.08
CA VAL A 259 51.74 21.32 -9.22
C VAL A 259 52.40 20.47 -10.31
N LEU A 260 52.58 19.16 -10.08
CA LEU A 260 53.10 18.24 -11.09
C LEU A 260 51.95 17.61 -11.89
N PRO A 261 51.97 17.69 -13.24
CA PRO A 261 50.99 16.98 -14.06
C PRO A 261 51.16 15.46 -13.86
N GLU A 262 50.15 14.81 -13.28
CA GLU A 262 50.12 13.35 -13.19
C GLU A 262 50.10 12.73 -14.59
N SER A 263 50.88 11.67 -14.78
CA SER A 263 50.93 10.96 -16.07
C SER A 263 49.58 10.32 -16.41
N PRO A 264 49.14 10.29 -17.68
CA PRO A 264 47.86 9.68 -18.08
C PRO A 264 47.70 8.21 -17.64
N LYS A 265 48.83 7.50 -17.46
CA LYS A 265 48.87 6.11 -17.03
C LYS A 265 48.60 5.94 -15.51
N SER A 266 49.00 6.90 -14.67
CA SER A 266 48.72 6.85 -13.22
C SER A 266 47.26 7.18 -12.92
N THR A 267 46.68 8.12 -13.67
CA THR A 267 45.26 8.52 -13.56
C THR A 267 44.34 7.37 -13.92
N ARG A 268 44.60 6.69 -15.04
CA ARG A 268 43.84 5.49 -15.46
C ARG A 268 43.91 4.36 -14.44
N LYS A 269 45.10 4.08 -13.89
CA LYS A 269 45.27 3.03 -12.87
C LYS A 269 44.53 3.36 -11.56
N LYS A 270 44.48 4.65 -11.18
CA LYS A 270 43.75 5.14 -10.01
C LYS A 270 42.24 5.04 -10.21
N GLU A 271 41.76 5.30 -11.42
CA GLU A 271 40.36 5.13 -11.82
C GLU A 271 39.94 3.66 -11.83
N GLU A 272 40.75 2.78 -12.42
CA GLU A 272 40.52 1.32 -12.41
C GLU A 272 40.48 0.76 -10.98
N ALA A 273 41.38 1.21 -10.09
CA ALA A 273 41.38 0.80 -8.68
C ALA A 273 40.11 1.25 -7.94
N ARG A 274 39.64 2.48 -8.20
CA ARG A 274 38.40 3.02 -7.63
C ARG A 274 37.18 2.23 -8.11
N GLN A 275 37.12 1.93 -9.40
CA GLN A 275 36.02 1.14 -9.97
C GLN A 275 35.99 -0.28 -9.39
N ALA A 276 37.15 -0.90 -9.21
CA ALA A 276 37.26 -2.19 -8.54
C ALA A 276 36.77 -2.15 -7.09
N GLU A 277 37.08 -1.09 -6.34
CA GLU A 277 36.58 -0.89 -4.98
C GLU A 277 35.05 -0.70 -4.94
N PHE A 278 34.51 0.09 -5.86
CA PHE A 278 33.07 0.31 -5.99
C PHE A 278 32.33 -1.01 -6.24
N VAL A 279 32.83 -1.83 -7.18
CA VAL A 279 32.29 -3.16 -7.48
C VAL A 279 32.39 -4.09 -6.27
N ARG A 280 33.55 -4.10 -5.59
CA ARG A 280 33.78 -4.96 -4.41
C ARG A 280 32.78 -4.64 -3.29
N LEU A 281 32.55 -3.34 -3.01
CA LEU A 281 31.59 -2.94 -1.98
C LEU A 281 30.16 -3.32 -2.36
N GLY A 282 29.75 -3.08 -3.61
CA GLY A 282 28.43 -3.47 -4.11
C GLY A 282 28.19 -4.98 -4.05
N GLN A 283 29.19 -5.80 -4.39
CA GLN A 283 29.14 -7.25 -4.26
C GLN A 283 29.01 -7.70 -2.80
N ALA A 284 29.75 -7.07 -1.89
CA ALA A 284 29.66 -7.36 -0.46
C ALA A 284 28.28 -7.01 0.11
N LEU A 285 27.70 -5.87 -0.28
CA LEU A 285 26.35 -5.47 0.09
C LEU A 285 25.31 -6.47 -0.42
N LYS A 286 25.39 -6.88 -1.69
CA LYS A 286 24.50 -7.89 -2.30
C LYS A 286 24.58 -9.24 -1.58
N LEU A 287 25.78 -9.69 -1.23
CA LEU A 287 25.94 -10.94 -0.47
C LEU A 287 25.30 -10.82 0.92
N LYS A 288 25.49 -9.68 1.60
CA LYS A 288 24.93 -9.43 2.93
C LYS A 288 23.39 -9.41 2.91
N THR A 289 22.76 -8.77 1.93
CA THR A 289 21.30 -8.76 1.78
C THR A 289 20.76 -10.16 1.44
N THR A 290 21.48 -10.94 0.63
CA THR A 290 21.12 -12.34 0.33
C THR A 290 21.17 -13.22 1.58
N VAL A 291 22.22 -13.09 2.38
CA VAL A 291 22.38 -13.87 3.63
C VAL A 291 21.32 -13.50 4.68
N LYS A 292 20.85 -12.25 4.68
CA LYS A 292 19.82 -11.78 5.61
C LYS A 292 18.40 -12.25 5.25
N GLY A 293 18.20 -12.83 4.06
CA GLY A 293 16.90 -13.33 3.60
C GLY A 293 15.95 -12.24 3.09
N ASP A 294 16.41 -10.99 3.02
CA ASP A 294 15.64 -9.82 2.56
C ASP A 294 15.48 -9.77 1.02
N THR A 295 16.05 -10.76 0.31
CA THR A 295 15.88 -10.95 -1.13
C THR A 295 15.35 -12.35 -1.40
N PRO A 296 14.22 -12.53 -2.09
CA PRO A 296 13.85 -13.84 -2.59
C PRO A 296 14.97 -14.30 -3.55
N ALA A 297 15.58 -15.45 -3.24
CA ALA A 297 16.66 -16.07 -4.03
C ALA A 297 16.25 -16.42 -5.48
N THR A 298 15.04 -16.09 -5.90
CA THR A 298 14.41 -16.50 -7.17
C THR A 298 14.49 -15.48 -8.29
N LEU A 299 14.91 -14.23 -8.08
CA LEU A 299 15.06 -13.28 -9.20
C LEU A 299 16.36 -13.44 -10.00
N ALA A 300 17.32 -14.25 -9.51
CA ALA A 300 18.57 -14.51 -10.22
C ALA A 300 18.52 -15.72 -11.18
N THR A 301 17.38 -16.42 -11.28
CA THR A 301 17.20 -17.58 -12.18
C THR A 301 15.99 -17.49 -13.11
N THR A 302 15.40 -16.31 -13.30
CA THR A 302 14.44 -16.07 -14.39
C THR A 302 15.15 -15.88 -15.72
N SER A 303 15.99 -16.84 -16.12
CA SER A 303 16.46 -17.01 -17.49
C SER A 303 15.34 -17.48 -18.46
N PHE A 304 14.07 -17.32 -18.09
CA PHE A 304 12.91 -17.66 -18.92
C PHE A 304 11.82 -16.58 -19.03
N CYS A 305 12.01 -15.37 -18.49
CA CYS A 305 11.18 -14.23 -18.88
C CYS A 305 12.05 -13.26 -19.67
N LYS A 306 11.93 -13.32 -21.00
CA LYS A 306 12.72 -12.47 -21.92
C LYS A 306 12.26 -11.01 -21.96
N LYS A 307 11.22 -10.64 -21.21
CA LYS A 307 10.67 -9.27 -21.22
C LYS A 307 10.72 -8.65 -19.83
N GLU A 308 11.31 -7.47 -19.76
CA GLU A 308 11.36 -6.67 -18.54
C GLU A 308 9.96 -6.10 -18.23
N PRO A 309 9.57 -5.89 -16.96
CA PRO A 309 8.24 -5.37 -16.59
C PRO A 309 7.86 -4.01 -17.21
N TRP A 310 8.85 -3.22 -17.60
CA TRP A 310 8.68 -1.90 -18.23
C TRP A 310 8.80 -1.95 -19.76
N GLU A 311 8.99 -3.13 -20.35
CA GLU A 311 9.07 -3.29 -21.79
C GLU A 311 7.69 -3.11 -22.42
N SER A 312 7.58 -2.23 -23.41
CA SER A 312 6.31 -1.95 -24.07
C SER A 312 5.80 -3.20 -24.80
N GLN A 313 4.58 -3.62 -24.45
CA GLN A 313 3.90 -4.72 -25.14
C GLN A 313 3.06 -4.17 -26.29
N SER A 314 3.36 -4.61 -27.52
CA SER A 314 2.53 -4.32 -28.69
C SER A 314 1.45 -5.39 -28.82
N PHE A 315 0.19 -5.01 -28.63
CA PHE A 315 -0.97 -5.91 -28.78
C PHE A 315 -1.43 -6.04 -30.24
N CYS A 316 -1.19 -5.01 -31.05
CA CYS A 316 -1.58 -4.99 -32.46
C CYS A 316 -0.70 -4.00 -33.21
N SER A 317 -0.07 -4.42 -34.30
CA SER A 317 0.79 -3.56 -35.12
C SER A 317 -0.01 -2.60 -36.02
N ASN A 318 -1.21 -3.02 -36.46
CA ASN A 318 -2.08 -2.26 -37.35
C ASN A 318 -3.54 -2.43 -36.89
N PHE A 319 -4.05 -1.47 -36.12
CA PHE A 319 -5.44 -1.49 -35.67
C PHE A 319 -6.32 -0.66 -36.62
N PRO A 320 -7.39 -1.23 -37.21
CA PRO A 320 -8.11 -0.63 -38.33
C PRO A 320 -9.13 0.48 -37.95
N HIS A 321 -9.28 0.77 -36.65
CA HIS A 321 -10.28 1.70 -36.13
C HIS A 321 -9.64 2.80 -35.27
N GLU A 322 -10.28 3.96 -35.20
CA GLU A 322 -9.90 5.01 -34.26
C GLU A 322 -10.28 4.61 -32.83
N VAL A 323 -9.31 4.61 -31.92
CA VAL A 323 -9.51 4.21 -30.51
C VAL A 323 -9.91 5.43 -29.69
N VAL A 324 -11.08 5.38 -29.05
CA VAL A 324 -11.55 6.45 -28.16
C VAL A 324 -10.96 6.33 -26.77
N CYS A 325 -10.96 5.12 -26.21
CA CYS A 325 -10.34 4.80 -24.93
C CYS A 325 -10.03 3.30 -24.86
N ALA A 326 -9.12 2.93 -23.97
CA ALA A 326 -8.75 1.55 -23.68
C ALA A 326 -8.27 1.42 -22.23
N ASP A 327 -8.34 0.22 -21.68
CA ASP A 327 -7.73 -0.12 -20.39
C ASP A 327 -7.29 -1.60 -20.38
N SER A 328 -6.33 -1.94 -19.54
CA SER A 328 -5.80 -3.30 -19.41
C SER A 328 -6.75 -4.19 -18.61
N TRP A 329 -6.95 -5.41 -19.07
CA TRP A 329 -7.66 -6.48 -18.35
C TRP A 329 -6.81 -7.75 -18.42
N GLY A 330 -6.06 -8.01 -17.36
CA GLY A 330 -5.13 -9.11 -17.23
C GLY A 330 -3.96 -8.95 -18.19
N GLN A 331 -3.81 -9.93 -19.09
CA GLN A 331 -2.85 -9.88 -20.19
C GLN A 331 -3.48 -9.39 -21.49
N SER A 332 -4.72 -8.92 -21.46
CA SER A 332 -5.47 -8.45 -22.63
C SER A 332 -5.77 -6.96 -22.52
N LEU A 333 -6.14 -6.35 -23.65
CA LEU A 333 -6.49 -4.95 -23.75
C LEU A 333 -7.95 -4.79 -24.16
N LEU A 334 -8.75 -4.13 -23.33
CA LEU A 334 -10.11 -3.76 -23.67
C LEU A 334 -10.09 -2.40 -24.38
N VAL A 335 -10.61 -2.35 -25.60
CA VAL A 335 -10.52 -1.18 -26.48
C VAL A 335 -11.91 -0.77 -26.93
N SER A 336 -12.21 0.54 -26.89
CA SER A 336 -13.46 1.11 -27.41
C SER A 336 -13.22 1.87 -28.72
N PRO A 337 -13.25 1.19 -29.88
CA PRO A 337 -13.33 1.85 -31.18
C PRO A 337 -14.77 2.28 -31.53
N ASP A 338 -14.91 2.93 -32.68
CA ASP A 338 -16.19 3.31 -33.29
C ASP A 338 -17.08 2.12 -33.70
N ALA A 339 -16.49 0.92 -33.83
CA ALA A 339 -17.16 -0.31 -34.23
C ALA A 339 -17.78 -1.14 -33.06
N GLY A 340 -17.69 -0.66 -31.82
CA GLY A 340 -18.08 -1.40 -30.62
C GLY A 340 -16.86 -1.90 -29.84
N ILE A 341 -17.04 -2.33 -28.60
CA ILE A 341 -15.93 -2.59 -27.69
C ILE A 341 -15.32 -3.97 -27.98
N LEU A 342 -14.01 -4.00 -28.15
CA LEU A 342 -13.23 -5.18 -28.50
C LEU A 342 -12.26 -5.54 -27.39
N LEU A 343 -12.11 -6.83 -27.11
CA LEU A 343 -11.02 -7.38 -26.32
C LEU A 343 -9.93 -7.85 -27.29
N ILE A 344 -8.72 -7.37 -27.09
CA ILE A 344 -7.54 -7.70 -27.90
C ILE A 344 -6.56 -8.45 -27.03
N ASP A 345 -6.12 -9.60 -27.51
CA ASP A 345 -5.09 -10.42 -26.87
C ASP A 345 -3.94 -10.65 -27.86
N ASP A 346 -2.72 -10.81 -27.34
CA ASP A 346 -1.51 -10.90 -28.16
C ASP A 346 -1.57 -12.16 -29.06
N GLY A 347 -1.59 -11.94 -30.38
CA GLY A 347 -1.63 -13.02 -31.37
C GLY A 347 -2.99 -13.68 -31.59
N GLN A 348 -4.08 -13.21 -30.97
CA GLN A 348 -5.45 -13.74 -31.15
C GLN A 348 -6.35 -12.77 -31.93
N PRO A 349 -7.39 -13.26 -32.62
CA PRO A 349 -8.39 -12.39 -33.24
C PRO A 349 -9.14 -11.59 -32.17
N SER A 350 -9.47 -10.33 -32.47
CA SER A 350 -10.21 -9.48 -31.55
C SER A 350 -11.62 -10.04 -31.30
N VAL A 351 -12.03 -10.03 -30.03
CA VAL A 351 -13.34 -10.50 -29.60
C VAL A 351 -14.24 -9.31 -29.31
N GLN A 352 -15.41 -9.26 -29.94
CA GLN A 352 -16.37 -8.19 -29.67
C GLN A 352 -17.11 -8.46 -28.35
N VAL A 353 -16.91 -7.57 -27.37
CA VAL A 353 -17.52 -7.65 -26.04
C VAL A 353 -18.87 -6.93 -26.01
N PHE A 354 -18.96 -5.78 -26.68
CA PHE A 354 -20.19 -5.01 -26.81
C PHE A 354 -20.38 -4.51 -28.24
N ASP A 355 -21.63 -4.36 -28.65
CA ASP A 355 -21.94 -3.90 -30.00
C ASP A 355 -21.64 -2.39 -30.19
N LYS A 356 -21.70 -1.93 -31.44
CA LYS A 356 -21.51 -0.52 -31.81
C LYS A 356 -22.54 0.45 -31.21
N THR A 357 -23.64 -0.05 -30.65
CA THR A 357 -24.67 0.82 -30.05
C THR A 357 -24.22 1.39 -28.71
N LEU A 358 -23.24 0.76 -28.06
CA LEU A 358 -22.63 1.21 -26.82
C LEU A 358 -21.32 1.96 -27.08
N GLN A 359 -21.40 3.28 -27.20
CA GLN A 359 -20.22 4.14 -27.36
C GLN A 359 -19.67 4.58 -26.00
N ILE A 360 -18.54 4.00 -25.60
CA ILE A 360 -17.82 4.40 -24.39
C ILE A 360 -16.84 5.53 -24.72
N LYS A 361 -16.85 6.57 -23.89
CA LYS A 361 -15.92 7.71 -23.96
C LYS A 361 -14.78 7.61 -22.97
N GLN A 362 -14.95 6.83 -21.92
CA GLN A 362 -13.92 6.54 -20.92
C GLN A 362 -14.23 5.20 -20.28
N MET A 363 -13.22 4.34 -20.10
CA MET A 363 -13.35 3.09 -19.36
C MET A 363 -12.29 3.01 -18.27
N HIS A 364 -12.59 2.23 -17.24
CA HIS A 364 -11.63 1.84 -16.24
C HIS A 364 -11.91 0.40 -15.77
N VAL A 365 -10.90 -0.45 -15.84
CA VAL A 365 -10.92 -1.85 -15.40
C VAL A 365 -10.30 -1.92 -14.00
N LEU A 366 -11.12 -2.26 -13.01
CA LEU A 366 -10.73 -2.43 -11.62
C LEU A 366 -10.75 -3.93 -11.29
N GLU A 367 -9.71 -4.64 -11.72
CA GLU A 367 -9.61 -6.10 -11.58
C GLU A 367 -9.72 -6.55 -10.12
N ALA A 368 -9.05 -5.82 -9.22
CA ALA A 368 -9.06 -6.11 -7.79
C ALA A 368 -10.46 -6.03 -7.15
N LEU A 369 -11.42 -5.37 -7.81
CA LEU A 369 -12.80 -5.22 -7.35
C LEU A 369 -13.80 -6.01 -8.21
N ASP A 370 -13.35 -6.71 -9.24
CA ASP A 370 -14.20 -7.37 -10.24
C ASP A 370 -15.12 -6.37 -10.99
N LEU A 371 -14.67 -5.13 -11.24
CA LEU A 371 -15.50 -4.08 -11.85
C LEU A 371 -14.93 -3.50 -13.16
N LEU A 372 -15.79 -3.32 -14.15
CA LEU A 372 -15.57 -2.47 -15.32
C LEU A 372 -16.48 -1.25 -15.21
N ILE A 373 -15.89 -0.07 -15.11
CA ILE A 373 -16.63 1.19 -15.05
C ILE A 373 -16.48 1.92 -16.39
N ALA A 374 -17.60 2.33 -16.96
CA ALA A 374 -17.66 2.91 -18.30
C ALA A 374 -18.49 4.20 -18.33
N ARG A 375 -17.95 5.24 -18.96
CA ARG A 375 -18.68 6.47 -19.29
C ARG A 375 -19.27 6.38 -20.68
N THR A 376 -20.56 6.69 -20.79
CA THR A 376 -21.22 6.92 -22.08
C THR A 376 -21.83 8.31 -22.10
N ASP A 377 -21.72 9.00 -23.24
CA ASP A 377 -22.28 10.34 -23.41
C ASP A 377 -23.53 10.30 -24.29
N LYS A 378 -24.52 11.11 -23.96
CA LYS A 378 -25.72 11.35 -24.77
C LYS A 378 -26.00 12.85 -24.84
N GLY A 379 -25.37 13.53 -25.79
CA GLY A 379 -25.45 14.98 -25.91
C GLY A 379 -24.61 15.68 -24.84
N LYS A 380 -25.21 16.56 -24.04
CA LYS A 380 -24.54 17.24 -22.91
C LYS A 380 -24.53 16.42 -21.61
N ASP A 381 -25.19 15.26 -21.61
CA ASP A 381 -25.30 14.39 -20.43
C ASP A 381 -24.32 13.22 -20.52
N SER A 382 -23.50 13.04 -19.49
CA SER A 382 -22.69 11.84 -19.27
C SER A 382 -23.41 10.84 -18.34
N ARG A 383 -23.22 9.54 -18.57
CA ARG A 383 -23.77 8.45 -17.77
C ARG A 383 -22.70 7.43 -17.44
N LEU A 384 -22.74 6.91 -16.22
CA LEU A 384 -21.87 5.84 -15.76
C LEU A 384 -22.57 4.48 -15.85
N LEU A 385 -21.83 3.49 -16.33
CA LEU A 385 -22.19 2.10 -16.37
C LEU A 385 -21.17 1.31 -15.53
N VAL A 386 -21.64 0.36 -14.74
CA VAL A 386 -20.79 -0.53 -13.94
C VAL A 386 -21.14 -1.96 -14.28
N PHE A 387 -20.14 -2.74 -14.67
CA PHE A 387 -20.29 -4.16 -14.99
C PHE A 387 -19.39 -4.97 -14.07
N ARG A 388 -19.81 -6.19 -13.69
CA ARG A 388 -18.89 -7.16 -13.11
C ARG A 388 -18.00 -7.78 -14.18
N LEU A 389 -16.68 -7.78 -13.98
CA LEU A 389 -15.73 -8.35 -14.93
C LEU A 389 -15.97 -9.86 -15.10
N SER A 390 -16.21 -10.58 -14.00
CA SER A 390 -16.56 -12.00 -14.01
C SER A 390 -17.80 -12.33 -14.84
N ALA A 391 -18.81 -11.46 -14.84
CA ALA A 391 -20.00 -11.61 -15.66
C ALA A 391 -19.70 -11.35 -17.15
N VAL A 392 -18.90 -10.33 -17.45
CA VAL A 392 -18.46 -10.04 -18.83
C VAL A 392 -17.60 -11.17 -19.38
N GLN A 393 -16.68 -11.70 -18.57
CA GLN A 393 -15.81 -12.83 -18.93
C GLN A 393 -16.63 -14.09 -19.24
N LYS A 394 -17.63 -14.40 -18.41
CA LYS A 394 -18.53 -15.53 -18.63
C LYS A 394 -19.32 -15.41 -19.94
N ASP A 395 -19.77 -14.21 -20.29
CA ASP A 395 -20.49 -13.98 -21.55
C ASP A 395 -19.59 -14.20 -22.77
N ILE A 396 -18.32 -13.78 -22.67
CA ILE A 396 -17.30 -14.01 -23.70
C ILE A 396 -17.05 -15.53 -23.88
N GLU A 397 -16.85 -16.25 -22.77
CA GLU A 397 -16.56 -17.69 -22.79
C GLU A 397 -17.73 -18.53 -23.31
N THR A 398 -18.96 -18.15 -22.93
CA THR A 398 -20.18 -18.87 -23.33
C THR A 398 -20.69 -18.47 -24.72
N LYS A 399 -20.05 -17.50 -25.39
CA LYS A 399 -20.47 -16.91 -26.67
C LYS A 399 -21.95 -16.49 -26.68
N GLN A 400 -22.47 -16.05 -25.53
CA GLN A 400 -23.81 -15.48 -25.45
C GLN A 400 -23.87 -14.15 -26.22
N MET A 401 -25.07 -13.73 -26.62
CA MET A 401 -25.30 -12.54 -27.47
C MET A 401 -24.44 -11.35 -27.05
N ILE A 402 -23.79 -10.72 -28.04
CA ILE A 402 -23.05 -9.46 -27.87
C ILE A 402 -24.00 -8.42 -27.27
N ARG A 403 -23.66 -7.89 -26.09
CA ARG A 403 -24.52 -6.94 -25.35
C ARG A 403 -24.67 -5.63 -26.13
N SER A 404 -25.91 -5.20 -26.29
CA SER A 404 -26.25 -3.88 -26.82
C SER A 404 -26.42 -2.85 -25.70
N LYS A 405 -26.54 -1.58 -26.08
CA LYS A 405 -26.92 -0.50 -25.17
C LYS A 405 -28.25 -0.73 -24.45
N TYR A 406 -29.15 -1.54 -25.04
CA TYR A 406 -30.44 -1.86 -24.43
C TYR A 406 -30.30 -2.86 -23.29
N ASP A 407 -29.39 -3.81 -23.43
CA ASP A 407 -29.08 -4.83 -22.42
C ASP A 407 -28.31 -4.23 -21.25
N CYS A 408 -27.59 -3.12 -21.48
CA CYS A 408 -26.83 -2.40 -20.46
C CYS A 408 -27.68 -1.43 -19.63
N ARG A 409 -29.02 -1.50 -19.67
CA ARG A 409 -29.90 -0.55 -18.94
C ARG A 409 -29.82 -0.69 -17.42
N GLU A 410 -29.74 -1.92 -16.93
CA GLU A 410 -29.71 -2.24 -15.49
C GLU A 410 -28.35 -1.89 -14.85
N ASN A 411 -27.30 -1.81 -15.68
CA ASN A 411 -25.94 -1.47 -15.26
C ASN A 411 -25.73 0.04 -15.08
N LYS A 412 -26.78 0.87 -15.18
CA LYS A 412 -26.70 2.34 -15.08
C LYS A 412 -26.74 2.79 -13.63
N LEU A 413 -25.74 3.57 -13.24
CA LEU A 413 -25.79 4.29 -11.98
C LEU A 413 -26.77 5.48 -12.05
N GLU A 414 -27.47 5.73 -10.94
CA GLU A 414 -28.35 6.89 -10.79
C GLU A 414 -27.56 8.21 -10.83
N ARG A 415 -28.21 9.30 -11.25
CA ARG A 415 -27.55 10.61 -11.40
C ARG A 415 -27.13 11.17 -10.04
N THR A 416 -25.84 11.24 -9.76
CA THR A 416 -25.30 12.06 -8.67
C THR A 416 -24.94 13.46 -9.22
N LYS A 417 -25.35 14.53 -8.53
CA LYS A 417 -24.97 15.90 -8.90
C LYS A 417 -23.49 16.11 -8.58
N GLY A 418 -22.64 16.27 -9.61
CA GLY A 418 -21.27 16.81 -9.43
C GLY A 418 -20.10 16.05 -10.08
N ALA A 419 -20.30 14.91 -10.75
CA ALA A 419 -19.20 14.15 -11.32
C ALA A 419 -18.97 14.44 -12.81
N SER A 420 -18.12 15.43 -13.11
CA SER A 420 -17.71 15.77 -14.49
C SER A 420 -16.47 14.99 -14.97
N SER A 421 -15.80 14.24 -14.08
CA SER A 421 -14.58 13.47 -14.38
C SER A 421 -14.51 12.21 -13.52
N PHE A 422 -14.02 11.11 -14.09
CA PHE A 422 -13.57 9.91 -13.35
C PHE A 422 -12.37 10.27 -12.47
N LEU A 423 -12.64 10.87 -11.32
CA LEU A 423 -11.70 10.97 -10.19
C LEU A 423 -12.42 11.38 -8.89
N GLY A 424 -13.75 11.21 -8.84
CA GLY A 424 -14.56 11.54 -7.68
C GLY A 424 -15.62 10.48 -7.43
N LYS A 425 -15.29 9.56 -6.51
CA LYS A 425 -16.17 8.94 -5.52
C LYS A 425 -17.49 8.37 -6.02
N LEU A 426 -17.56 7.03 -6.09
CA LEU A 426 -18.82 6.30 -6.15
C LEU A 426 -18.62 4.91 -5.55
N GLU A 427 -18.59 4.81 -4.23
CA GLU A 427 -18.92 3.57 -3.50
C GLU A 427 -19.69 3.91 -2.22
N THR A 428 -20.91 4.41 -2.39
CA THR A 428 -22.00 4.09 -1.47
C THR A 428 -23.13 3.51 -2.31
N ALA A 429 -23.13 2.19 -2.45
CA ALA A 429 -24.28 1.41 -2.85
C ALA A 429 -24.19 0.02 -2.19
N GLU A 430 -25.06 -0.14 -1.19
CA GLU A 430 -25.45 -1.32 -0.39
C GLU A 430 -24.51 -1.86 0.70
#